data_AF-A0AAC9KA10-F1
#
_entry.id   AF-A0AAC9KA10-F1
#
_cell.length_a   1.000
_cell.length_b   1.000
_cell.length_c   1.000
_cell.angle_alpha   90.00
_cell.angle_beta   90.00
_cell.angle_gamma   90.00
#
_symmetry.space_group_name_H-M   'P 1'
#
loop_
_entity.id
_entity.type
_entity.pdbx_description
1 polymer ?
#
loop_
_entity_poly.entity_id
_entity_poly.type
_entity_poly.pdbx_seq_one_letter_code
_entity_poly.pdbx_strand_id
1 'polypeptide(L)'
;MPEVAWLDDGDTLTYLHSTISTRQQRVRVPETPMHLDALLADEPLAGGLEPRLGAHHLRTLTVVGFPTATHPGILDELNRLAFPYRWSTRAILLDKTEAVKLLTKIRRQWFAKRKSIAAIVKEVMTNEASTLVDSDAANKAADADMALQELGTDDVGQAYVTATVTVWDEDPGLASEKLRLVEKVIQGRDFTCMPEGVNALEAWLGSIPGHAYANVRQPPVSTLNLAHMIPLSAVWAGPARDEHFQAPASRSSCL
;
A
#
# COMPACT_ATOMS: atom_id res chain seq x y z
N MET A 1 18.19 14.98 14.65
CA MET A 1 17.39 14.53 13.48
C MET A 1 18.07 13.29 12.94
N PRO A 2 17.33 12.27 12.52
CA PRO A 2 17.93 11.19 11.75
C PRO A 2 18.47 11.77 10.44
N GLU A 3 19.71 11.41 10.10
CA GLU A 3 20.37 11.85 8.88
C GLU A 3 19.84 11.00 7.72
N VAL A 4 19.05 11.60 6.83
CA VAL A 4 18.61 10.94 5.61
C VAL A 4 19.73 11.06 4.59
N ALA A 5 20.26 9.92 4.15
CA ALA A 5 21.27 9.85 3.10
C ALA A 5 20.74 9.04 1.90
N TRP A 6 21.22 9.37 0.70
CA TRP A 6 20.97 8.54 -0.48
C TRP A 6 21.73 7.22 -0.36
N LEU A 7 21.10 6.12 -0.76
CA LEU A 7 21.79 4.84 -0.92
C LEU A 7 22.80 4.95 -2.06
N ASP A 8 24.00 4.41 -1.88
CA ASP A 8 24.91 4.19 -3.00
C ASP A 8 24.45 2.99 -3.86
N ASP A 9 25.17 2.68 -4.93
CA ASP A 9 24.80 1.59 -5.84
C ASP A 9 24.79 0.22 -5.13
N GLY A 10 25.74 -0.03 -4.23
CA GLY A 10 25.83 -1.30 -3.50
C GLY A 10 24.73 -1.44 -2.44
N ASP A 11 24.43 -0.34 -1.75
CA ASP A 11 23.33 -0.25 -0.80
C ASP A 11 21.97 -0.40 -1.51
N THR A 12 21.82 0.20 -2.69
CA THR A 12 20.62 0.05 -3.52
C THR A 12 20.41 -1.39 -3.96
N LEU A 13 21.46 -2.06 -4.47
CA LEU A 13 21.37 -3.47 -4.86
C LEU A 13 21.07 -4.39 -3.68
N THR A 14 21.69 -4.11 -2.53
CA THR A 14 21.45 -4.85 -1.27
C THR A 14 19.99 -4.67 -0.80
N TYR A 15 19.48 -3.43 -0.86
CA TYR A 15 18.08 -3.14 -0.53
C TYR A 15 17.13 -3.88 -1.47
N LEU A 16 17.34 -3.82 -2.79
CA LEU A 16 16.49 -4.49 -3.77
C LEU A 16 16.50 -6.02 -3.58
N HIS A 17 17.66 -6.64 -3.35
CA HIS A 17 17.78 -8.07 -3.01
C HIS A 17 16.95 -8.42 -1.77
N SER A 18 17.04 -7.62 -0.71
CA SER A 18 16.27 -7.84 0.53
C SER A 18 14.74 -7.76 0.34
N THR A 19 14.26 -7.16 -0.76
CA THR A 19 12.82 -7.10 -1.05
C THR A 19 12.28 -8.36 -1.74
N ILE A 20 13.16 -9.14 -2.37
CA ILE A 20 12.82 -10.34 -3.16
C ILE A 20 13.48 -11.63 -2.67
N SER A 21 14.21 -11.58 -1.55
CA SER A 21 14.87 -12.72 -0.93
C SER A 21 14.57 -12.75 0.56
N THR A 22 14.54 -13.95 1.13
CA THR A 22 14.48 -14.14 2.60
C THR A 22 15.86 -14.14 3.25
N ARG A 23 16.93 -14.09 2.43
CA ARG A 23 18.32 -14.07 2.90
C ARG A 23 18.79 -12.64 3.11
N GLN A 24 19.46 -12.38 4.23
CA GLN A 24 20.16 -11.12 4.46
C GLN A 24 21.61 -11.23 3.98
N GLN A 25 21.93 -10.55 2.89
CA GLN A 25 23.28 -10.47 2.36
C GLN A 25 23.53 -9.13 1.66
N ARG A 26 24.80 -8.71 1.60
CA ARG A 26 25.20 -7.55 0.80
C ARG A 26 25.41 -7.96 -0.65
N VAL A 27 24.97 -7.12 -1.58
CA VAL A 27 25.18 -7.29 -3.02
C VAL A 27 26.22 -6.29 -3.48
N ARG A 28 27.36 -6.78 -3.96
CA ARG A 28 28.41 -5.93 -4.52
C ARG A 28 28.01 -5.46 -5.92
N VAL A 29 28.33 -4.20 -6.25
CA VAL A 29 28.21 -3.68 -7.61
C VAL A 29 29.15 -4.48 -8.54
N PRO A 30 28.63 -5.15 -9.57
CA PRO A 30 29.46 -5.91 -10.50
C PRO A 30 30.31 -5.00 -11.37
N GLU A 31 31.50 -5.46 -11.74
CA GLU A 31 32.41 -4.70 -12.63
C GLU A 31 31.83 -4.56 -14.04
N THR A 32 31.03 -5.54 -14.48
CA THR A 32 30.31 -5.53 -15.76
C THR A 32 28.81 -5.33 -15.50
N PRO A 33 28.14 -4.35 -16.15
CA PRO A 33 26.70 -4.17 -16.02
C PRO A 33 25.93 -5.45 -16.38
N MET A 34 24.92 -5.78 -15.58
CA MET A 34 24.09 -6.97 -15.75
C MET A 34 22.64 -6.68 -15.37
N HIS A 35 21.72 -7.51 -15.85
CA HIS A 35 20.31 -7.37 -15.52
C HIS A 35 20.04 -7.73 -14.05
N LEU A 36 19.15 -6.97 -13.42
CA LEU A 36 18.83 -7.10 -12.00
C LEU A 36 18.20 -8.46 -11.66
N ASP A 37 17.42 -9.04 -12.57
CA ASP A 37 16.83 -10.37 -12.39
C ASP A 37 17.90 -11.46 -12.30
N ALA A 38 18.97 -11.36 -13.10
CA ALA A 38 20.09 -12.30 -13.04
C ALA A 38 20.99 -12.09 -11.81
N LEU A 39 21.08 -10.86 -11.29
CA LEU A 39 21.94 -10.51 -10.16
C LEU A 39 21.28 -10.72 -8.80
N LEU A 40 20.01 -10.33 -8.67
CA LEU A 40 19.33 -10.24 -7.37
C LEU A 40 18.52 -11.48 -7.01
N ALA A 41 18.05 -12.26 -7.98
CA ALA A 41 17.21 -13.41 -7.68
C ALA A 41 18.05 -14.62 -7.22
N ASP A 42 17.83 -15.09 -5.99
CA ASP A 42 18.53 -16.24 -5.42
C ASP A 42 17.61 -17.32 -4.83
N GLU A 43 16.29 -17.08 -4.83
CA GLU A 43 15.29 -18.02 -4.35
C GLU A 43 14.16 -18.23 -5.37
N PRO A 44 13.63 -19.45 -5.51
CA PRO A 44 12.50 -19.70 -6.39
C PRO A 44 11.22 -19.09 -5.80
N LEU A 45 10.41 -18.47 -6.64
CA LEU A 45 9.08 -17.99 -6.31
C LEU A 45 8.02 -18.93 -6.87
N ALA A 46 7.26 -19.58 -5.98
CA ALA A 46 6.04 -20.32 -6.35
C ALA A 46 4.83 -19.39 -6.17
N GLY A 47 4.03 -19.24 -7.23
CA GLY A 47 2.80 -18.43 -7.22
C GLY A 47 1.57 -19.18 -6.72
N GLY A 48 0.39 -18.62 -7.01
CA GLY A 48 -0.92 -19.18 -6.64
C GLY A 48 -1.56 -18.47 -5.45
N LEU A 49 -2.56 -19.11 -4.86
CA LEU A 49 -3.32 -18.56 -3.70
C LEU A 49 -2.45 -18.45 -2.43
N GLU A 50 -1.44 -19.30 -2.34
CA GLU A 50 -0.50 -19.36 -1.23
C GLU A 50 0.94 -19.28 -1.77
N PRO A 51 1.40 -18.07 -2.14
CA PRO A 51 2.71 -17.90 -2.72
C PRO A 51 3.82 -18.27 -1.73
N ARG A 52 4.94 -18.77 -2.26
CA ARG A 52 6.11 -19.19 -1.48
C ARG A 52 7.38 -18.65 -2.10
N LEU A 53 8.24 -18.05 -1.29
CA LEU A 53 9.59 -17.62 -1.66
C LEU A 53 10.60 -18.56 -1.00
N GLY A 54 11.29 -19.37 -1.79
CA GLY A 54 12.11 -20.46 -1.26
C GLY A 54 11.26 -21.44 -0.44
N ALA A 55 11.58 -21.58 0.84
CA ALA A 55 10.82 -22.38 1.82
C ALA A 55 9.71 -21.58 2.54
N HIS A 56 9.70 -20.25 2.40
CA HIS A 56 8.85 -19.37 3.20
C HIS A 56 7.49 -19.10 2.55
N HIS A 57 6.42 -19.48 3.23
CA HIS A 57 5.04 -19.19 2.86
C HIS A 57 4.73 -17.71 3.11
N LEU A 58 4.34 -17.00 2.06
CA LEU A 58 4.02 -15.59 2.11
C LEU A 58 2.54 -15.41 2.42
N ARG A 59 2.24 -14.42 3.27
CA ARG A 59 0.88 -13.98 3.58
C ARG A 59 0.86 -12.46 3.51
N THR A 60 0.01 -11.90 2.66
CA THR A 60 -0.08 -10.46 2.43
C THR A 60 -1.45 -9.96 2.83
N LEU A 61 -1.47 -8.89 3.62
CA LEU A 61 -2.65 -8.14 4.01
C LEU A 61 -2.63 -6.81 3.27
N THR A 62 -3.76 -6.41 2.69
CA THR A 62 -3.90 -5.10 2.04
C THR A 62 -4.78 -4.21 2.90
N VAL A 63 -4.33 -2.99 3.17
CA VAL A 63 -5.13 -1.94 3.82
C VAL A 63 -6.04 -1.31 2.77
N VAL A 64 -7.35 -1.32 3.03
CA VAL A 64 -8.40 -0.90 2.09
C VAL A 64 -8.99 0.45 2.49
N GLY A 65 -9.15 0.69 3.79
CA GLY A 65 -9.79 1.88 4.32
C GLY A 65 -9.16 2.34 5.61
N PHE A 66 -9.41 3.60 5.91
CA PHE A 66 -8.72 4.36 6.96
C PHE A 66 -9.71 4.79 8.03
N PRO A 67 -9.24 4.98 9.27
CA PRO A 67 -10.05 5.55 10.33
C PRO A 67 -10.47 6.98 9.99
N THR A 68 -11.55 7.45 10.61
CA THR A 68 -12.08 8.82 10.43
C THR A 68 -11.14 9.91 10.95
N ALA A 69 -10.19 9.54 11.82
CA ALA A 69 -9.12 10.41 12.30
C ALA A 69 -7.82 9.60 12.46
N THR A 70 -6.69 10.21 12.08
CA THR A 70 -5.35 9.63 12.24
C THR A 70 -4.52 10.46 13.22
N HIS A 71 -3.53 9.82 13.85
CA HIS A 71 -2.54 10.47 14.69
C HIS A 71 -1.17 9.79 14.51
N PRO A 72 -0.05 10.48 14.78
CA PRO A 72 1.28 9.87 14.69
C PRO A 72 1.39 8.61 15.56
N GLY A 73 1.98 7.53 15.03
CA GLY A 73 2.13 6.26 15.76
C GLY A 73 0.84 5.43 15.90
N ILE A 74 -0.23 5.73 15.13
CA ILE A 74 -1.49 4.97 15.18
C ILE A 74 -1.32 3.46 14.94
N LEU A 75 -0.24 3.02 14.29
CA LEU A 75 0.10 1.61 14.05
C LEU A 75 1.30 1.11 14.88
N ASP A 76 1.71 1.80 15.94
CA ASP A 76 2.89 1.43 16.76
C ASP A 76 2.78 0.05 17.41
N GLU A 77 1.56 -0.46 17.59
CA GLU A 77 1.33 -1.81 18.11
C GLU A 77 1.83 -2.92 17.16
N LEU A 78 1.99 -2.63 15.85
CA LEU A 78 2.66 -3.56 14.94
C LEU A 78 4.11 -3.80 15.36
N ASN A 79 4.80 -2.78 15.89
CA ASN A 79 6.18 -2.90 16.36
C ASN A 79 6.31 -3.81 17.61
N ARG A 80 5.19 -4.17 18.26
CA ARG A 80 5.15 -5.05 19.44
C ARG A 80 4.95 -6.52 19.07
N LEU A 81 4.69 -6.82 17.80
CA LEU A 81 4.60 -8.19 17.30
C LEU A 81 5.99 -8.83 17.35
N ALA A 82 6.09 -10.02 17.93
CA ALA A 82 7.36 -10.72 18.13
C ALA A 82 7.85 -11.45 16.87
N PHE A 83 7.65 -10.86 15.69
CA PHE A 83 8.06 -11.41 14.40
C PHE A 83 8.25 -10.30 13.36
N PRO A 84 9.12 -10.50 12.35
CA PRO A 84 9.30 -9.54 11.28
C PRO A 84 8.09 -9.49 10.36
N TYR A 85 7.83 -8.31 9.82
CA TYR A 85 6.87 -8.06 8.76
C TYR A 85 7.46 -7.02 7.81
N ARG A 86 6.93 -6.96 6.59
CA ARG A 86 7.27 -5.91 5.62
C ARG A 86 6.05 -5.05 5.36
N TRP A 87 6.15 -3.78 5.74
CA TRP A 87 5.19 -2.76 5.34
C TRP A 87 5.63 -2.14 4.01
N SER A 88 4.69 -1.95 3.08
CA SER A 88 4.92 -1.23 1.84
C SER A 88 3.77 -0.29 1.55
N THR A 89 4.08 0.98 1.26
CA THR A 89 3.14 1.94 0.68
C THR A 89 3.64 2.35 -0.69
N ARG A 90 2.94 1.93 -1.73
CA ARG A 90 3.23 2.31 -3.11
C ARG A 90 2.22 3.33 -3.59
N ALA A 91 2.72 4.45 -4.10
CA ALA A 91 1.91 5.49 -4.74
C ALA A 91 2.31 5.63 -6.21
N ILE A 92 1.36 5.44 -7.12
CA ILE A 92 1.53 5.66 -8.56
C ILE A 92 0.87 7.00 -8.88
N LEU A 93 1.69 8.02 -9.05
CA LEU A 93 1.24 9.38 -9.32
C LEU A 93 0.64 9.46 -10.73
N LEU A 94 -0.52 10.10 -10.83
CA LEU A 94 -1.18 10.37 -12.09
C LEU A 94 -0.78 11.76 -12.58
N ASP A 95 -0.60 11.90 -13.89
CA ASP A 95 -0.52 13.23 -14.47
C ASP A 95 -1.87 13.96 -14.34
N LYS A 96 -1.83 15.29 -14.35
CA LYS A 96 -3.03 16.11 -14.16
C LYS A 96 -4.13 15.79 -15.19
N THR A 97 -3.76 15.52 -16.44
CA THR A 97 -4.71 15.25 -17.53
C THR A 97 -5.38 13.89 -17.33
N GLU A 98 -4.62 12.86 -16.96
CA GLU A 98 -5.10 11.53 -16.61
C GLU A 98 -5.99 11.55 -15.38
N ALA A 99 -5.58 12.28 -14.33
CA ALA A 99 -6.36 12.47 -13.12
C ALA A 99 -7.72 13.14 -13.42
N VAL A 100 -7.75 14.21 -14.22
CA VAL A 100 -9.01 14.86 -14.65
C VAL A 100 -9.90 13.89 -15.43
N LYS A 101 -9.35 13.13 -16.39
CA LYS A 101 -10.09 12.13 -17.16
C LYS A 101 -10.70 11.06 -16.26
N LEU A 102 -9.91 10.54 -15.32
CA LEU A 102 -10.32 9.50 -14.38
C LEU A 102 -11.42 9.98 -13.44
N LEU A 103 -11.24 11.13 -12.78
CA LEU A 103 -12.24 11.71 -11.88
C LEU A 103 -13.53 12.05 -12.62
N THR A 104 -13.44 12.57 -13.85
CA THR A 104 -14.61 12.81 -14.71
C THR A 104 -15.36 11.52 -15.02
N LYS A 105 -14.65 10.42 -15.28
CA LYS A 105 -15.24 9.10 -15.50
C LYS A 105 -15.94 8.58 -14.24
N ILE A 106 -15.29 8.67 -13.08
CA ILE A 106 -15.83 8.26 -11.78
C ILE A 106 -17.11 9.06 -11.48
N ARG A 107 -17.05 10.39 -11.61
CA ARG A 107 -18.21 11.28 -11.47
C ARG A 107 -19.36 10.86 -12.37
N ARG A 108 -19.09 10.59 -13.66
CA ARG A 108 -20.12 10.17 -14.62
C ARG A 108 -20.75 8.82 -14.23
N GLN A 109 -19.94 7.87 -13.76
CA GLN A 109 -20.42 6.56 -13.32
C GLN A 109 -21.35 6.67 -12.11
N TRP A 110 -20.98 7.45 -11.10
CA TRP A 110 -21.82 7.66 -9.92
C TRP A 110 -23.05 8.52 -10.23
N PHE A 111 -22.91 9.55 -11.07
CA PHE A 111 -24.03 10.34 -11.57
C PHE A 111 -25.09 9.43 -12.22
N ALA A 112 -24.66 8.51 -13.09
CA ALA A 112 -25.58 7.61 -13.80
C ALA A 112 -26.29 6.63 -12.87
N LYS A 113 -25.67 6.25 -11.75
CA LYS A 113 -26.27 5.35 -10.73
C LYS A 113 -27.32 6.04 -9.86
N ARG A 114 -27.39 7.37 -9.84
CA ARG A 114 -28.32 8.14 -9.00
C ARG A 114 -29.79 7.88 -9.27
N LYS A 115 -30.15 7.59 -10.53
CA LYS A 115 -31.54 7.31 -10.92
C LYS A 115 -31.60 5.91 -11.51
N SER A 116 -32.55 5.10 -11.04
CA SER A 116 -32.78 3.79 -11.65
C SER A 116 -33.26 3.97 -13.09
N ILE A 117 -32.94 3.02 -13.97
CA ILE A 117 -33.40 3.02 -15.37
C ILE A 117 -34.94 3.12 -15.42
N ALA A 118 -35.63 2.46 -14.48
CA ALA A 118 -37.07 2.54 -14.32
C ALA A 118 -37.58 3.95 -13.93
N ALA A 119 -36.85 4.67 -13.07
CA ALA A 119 -37.18 6.05 -12.69
C ALA A 119 -37.00 7.02 -13.87
N ILE A 120 -35.95 6.85 -14.68
CA ILE A 120 -35.73 7.66 -15.89
C ILE A 120 -36.84 7.41 -16.92
N VAL A 121 -37.21 6.14 -17.15
CA VAL A 121 -38.31 5.80 -18.07
C VAL A 121 -39.65 6.35 -17.56
N LYS A 122 -39.89 6.28 -16.24
CA LYS A 122 -41.08 6.85 -15.63
C LYS A 122 -41.13 8.37 -15.81
N GLU A 123 -40.03 9.10 -15.56
CA GLU A 123 -39.95 10.56 -15.76
C GLU A 123 -40.28 10.97 -17.21
N VAL A 124 -39.74 10.25 -18.19
CA VAL A 124 -40.01 10.52 -19.62
C VAL A 124 -41.48 10.27 -19.97
N MET A 125 -42.14 9.31 -19.30
CA MET A 125 -43.55 9.00 -19.54
C MET A 125 -44.52 9.86 -18.72
N THR A 126 -44.15 10.30 -17.52
CA THR A 126 -45.04 11.04 -16.61
C THR A 126 -44.78 12.54 -16.59
N ASN A 127 -43.67 13.02 -17.19
CA ASN A 127 -43.23 14.42 -17.18
C ASN A 127 -43.13 15.03 -15.76
N GLU A 128 -43.02 14.17 -14.75
CA GLU A 128 -42.86 14.50 -13.34
C GLU A 128 -41.51 13.96 -12.87
N ALA A 129 -40.68 14.81 -12.26
CA ALA A 129 -39.40 14.40 -11.71
C ALA A 129 -39.60 13.37 -10.59
N SER A 130 -39.00 12.19 -10.74
CA SER A 130 -39.00 11.15 -9.72
C SER A 130 -38.11 11.58 -8.56
N THR A 131 -38.67 11.57 -7.35
CA THR A 131 -37.99 11.94 -6.09
C THR A 131 -37.06 10.86 -5.54
N LEU A 132 -37.10 9.65 -6.10
CA LEU A 132 -36.23 8.53 -5.69
C LEU A 132 -34.85 8.65 -6.36
N VAL A 133 -33.95 9.36 -5.68
CA VAL A 133 -32.52 9.46 -5.98
C VAL A 133 -31.75 8.64 -4.96
N ASP A 134 -30.80 7.83 -5.43
CA ASP A 134 -29.83 7.17 -4.55
C ASP A 134 -28.88 8.23 -3.97
N SER A 135 -29.01 8.48 -2.67
CA SER A 135 -28.25 9.51 -1.96
C SER A 135 -26.76 9.18 -1.84
N ASP A 136 -26.38 7.90 -1.75
CA ASP A 136 -24.97 7.48 -1.72
C ASP A 136 -24.31 7.77 -3.07
N ALA A 137 -24.96 7.37 -4.17
CA ALA A 137 -24.47 7.68 -5.51
C ALA A 137 -24.38 9.20 -5.76
N ALA A 138 -25.26 9.99 -5.15
CA ALA A 138 -25.20 11.45 -5.21
C ALA A 138 -24.02 12.04 -4.43
N ASN A 139 -23.78 11.56 -3.21
CA ASN A 139 -22.64 11.96 -2.40
C ASN A 139 -21.32 11.60 -3.11
N LYS A 140 -21.20 10.39 -3.68
CA LYS A 140 -20.00 9.98 -4.43
C LYS A 140 -19.76 10.80 -5.69
N ALA A 141 -20.82 11.27 -6.36
CA ALA A 141 -20.68 12.18 -7.49
C ALA A 141 -20.18 13.57 -7.03
N ALA A 142 -20.69 14.07 -5.91
CA ALA A 142 -20.25 15.33 -5.31
C ALA A 142 -18.79 15.27 -4.81
N ASP A 143 -18.39 14.16 -4.18
CA ASP A 143 -17.00 13.92 -3.76
C ASP A 143 -16.06 13.96 -4.96
N ALA A 144 -16.45 13.34 -6.08
CA ALA A 144 -15.66 13.37 -7.31
C ALA A 144 -15.61 14.77 -7.95
N ASP A 145 -16.65 15.59 -7.82
CA ASP A 145 -16.66 16.99 -8.22
C ASP A 145 -15.73 17.85 -7.36
N MET A 146 -15.73 17.65 -6.04
CA MET A 146 -14.80 18.32 -5.14
C MET A 146 -13.35 17.98 -5.48
N ALA A 147 -13.05 16.69 -5.71
CA ALA A 147 -11.71 16.26 -6.12
C ALA A 147 -11.25 16.89 -7.44
N LEU A 148 -12.16 17.15 -8.39
CA LEU A 148 -11.85 17.89 -9.62
C LEU A 148 -11.55 19.36 -9.37
N GLN A 149 -12.27 20.00 -8.44
CA GLN A 149 -12.02 21.39 -8.04
C GLN A 149 -10.65 21.52 -7.36
N GLU A 150 -10.35 20.65 -6.40
CA GLU A 150 -9.07 20.61 -5.70
C GLU A 150 -7.91 20.38 -6.69
N LEU A 151 -8.02 19.42 -7.60
CA LEU A 151 -7.01 19.19 -8.65
C LEU A 151 -6.85 20.41 -9.58
N GLY A 152 -7.90 21.21 -9.75
CA GLY A 152 -7.88 22.46 -10.51
C GLY A 152 -7.09 23.59 -9.85
N THR A 153 -6.91 23.55 -8.53
CA THR A 153 -6.11 24.53 -7.76
C THR A 153 -4.61 24.33 -7.90
N ASP A 154 -4.16 23.21 -8.46
CA ASP A 154 -2.75 22.81 -8.58
C ASP A 154 -1.99 22.58 -7.26
N ASP A 155 -2.69 22.59 -6.11
CA ASP A 155 -2.09 22.31 -4.80
C ASP A 155 -1.97 20.81 -4.49
N VAL A 156 -2.76 19.96 -5.16
CA VAL A 156 -2.81 18.50 -4.90
C VAL A 156 -2.84 17.68 -6.19
N GLY A 157 -2.00 16.64 -6.25
CA GLY A 157 -2.06 15.58 -7.26
C GLY A 157 -2.96 14.40 -6.84
N GLN A 158 -3.19 13.47 -7.77
CA GLN A 158 -3.91 12.21 -7.52
C GLN A 158 -2.97 11.01 -7.71
N ALA A 159 -3.14 9.97 -6.91
CA ALA A 159 -2.33 8.76 -6.99
C ALA A 159 -3.18 7.50 -6.79
N TYR A 160 -2.80 6.40 -7.45
CA TYR A 160 -3.23 5.08 -6.99
C TYR A 160 -2.34 4.64 -5.85
N VAL A 161 -2.94 4.34 -4.71
CA VAL A 161 -2.21 3.97 -3.50
C VAL A 161 -2.55 2.53 -3.13
N THR A 162 -1.51 1.73 -2.95
CA THR A 162 -1.59 0.38 -2.42
C THR A 162 -0.74 0.32 -1.16
N ALA A 163 -1.35 -0.01 -0.02
CA ALA A 163 -0.65 -0.25 1.23
C ALA A 163 -0.80 -1.73 1.63
N THR A 164 0.33 -2.42 1.81
CA THR A 164 0.35 -3.84 2.15
C THR A 164 1.28 -4.13 3.33
N VAL A 165 0.94 -5.20 4.05
CA VAL A 165 1.79 -5.83 5.05
C VAL A 165 1.98 -7.29 4.67
N THR A 166 3.23 -7.70 4.45
CA THR A 166 3.57 -9.10 4.20
C THR A 166 4.27 -9.69 5.41
N VAL A 167 3.82 -10.87 5.82
CA VAL A 167 4.51 -11.75 6.78
C VAL A 167 4.87 -13.07 6.10
N TRP A 168 5.82 -13.78 6.68
CA TRP A 168 6.27 -15.06 6.15
C TRP A 168 6.75 -16.00 7.25
N ASP A 169 6.71 -17.30 6.97
CA ASP A 169 7.25 -18.37 7.81
C ASP A 169 7.47 -19.64 6.96
N GLU A 170 8.36 -20.54 7.37
CA GLU A 170 8.50 -21.84 6.72
C GLU A 170 7.28 -22.74 7.00
N ASP A 171 6.61 -22.55 8.14
CA ASP A 171 5.35 -23.21 8.45
C ASP A 171 4.13 -22.38 7.96
N PRO A 172 3.27 -22.93 7.08
CA PRO A 172 2.12 -22.20 6.55
C PRO A 172 1.08 -21.81 7.61
N GLY A 173 0.96 -22.58 8.70
CA GLY A 173 0.09 -22.29 9.83
C GLY A 173 0.60 -21.09 10.63
N LEU A 174 1.91 -21.06 10.93
CA LEU A 174 2.54 -19.92 11.59
C LEU A 174 2.47 -18.65 10.73
N ALA A 175 2.69 -18.74 9.42
CA ALA A 175 2.55 -17.60 8.52
C ALA A 175 1.11 -17.02 8.57
N SER A 176 0.10 -17.89 8.62
CA SER A 176 -1.30 -17.50 8.71
C SER A 176 -1.66 -16.89 10.08
N GLU A 177 -1.13 -17.45 11.18
CA GLU A 177 -1.29 -16.86 12.52
C GLU A 177 -0.61 -15.49 12.64
N LYS A 178 0.60 -15.32 12.09
CA LYS A 178 1.26 -14.01 12.01
C LYS A 178 0.38 -12.99 11.29
N LEU A 179 -0.22 -13.36 10.16
CA LEU A 179 -1.10 -12.48 9.39
C LEU A 179 -2.33 -12.10 10.21
N ARG A 180 -2.94 -13.06 10.90
CA ARG A 180 -4.11 -12.84 11.78
C ARG A 180 -3.81 -11.87 12.91
N LEU A 181 -2.60 -11.92 13.48
CA LEU A 181 -2.16 -10.97 14.50
C LEU A 181 -1.98 -9.56 13.94
N VAL A 182 -1.37 -9.42 12.75
CA VAL A 182 -1.26 -8.14 12.03
C VAL A 182 -2.63 -7.56 11.72
N GLU A 183 -3.54 -8.37 11.17
CA GLU A 183 -4.91 -7.99 10.85
C GLU A 183 -5.65 -7.48 12.08
N LYS A 184 -5.55 -8.19 13.20
CA LYS A 184 -6.15 -7.78 14.48
C LYS A 184 -5.65 -6.41 14.94
N VAL A 185 -4.35 -6.14 14.82
CA VAL A 185 -3.78 -4.83 15.20
C VAL A 185 -4.31 -3.72 14.30
N ILE A 186 -4.33 -3.94 12.98
CA ILE A 186 -4.79 -2.94 12.01
C ILE A 186 -6.28 -2.65 12.19
N GLN A 187 -7.11 -3.68 12.30
CA GLN A 187 -8.55 -3.53 12.54
C GLN A 187 -8.85 -2.92 13.91
N GLY A 188 -8.05 -3.21 14.93
CA GLY A 188 -8.14 -2.58 16.25
C GLY A 188 -7.87 -1.08 16.26
N ARG A 189 -7.38 -0.52 15.15
CA ARG A 189 -7.16 0.91 14.94
C ARG A 189 -8.12 1.51 13.90
N ASP A 190 -9.25 0.85 13.68
CA ASP A 190 -10.33 1.24 12.76
C ASP A 190 -9.92 1.34 11.29
N PHE A 191 -8.79 0.74 10.90
CA PHE A 191 -8.47 0.51 9.50
C PHE A 191 -9.25 -0.71 8.99
N THR A 192 -9.75 -0.62 7.76
CA THR A 192 -10.23 -1.82 7.08
C THR A 192 -9.11 -2.42 6.26
N CYS A 193 -8.99 -3.74 6.31
CA CYS A 193 -7.98 -4.49 5.57
C CYS A 193 -8.56 -5.82 5.10
N MET A 194 -7.89 -6.45 4.15
CA MET A 194 -8.28 -7.76 3.65
C MET A 194 -7.05 -8.65 3.43
N PRO A 195 -7.10 -9.93 3.86
CA PRO A 195 -6.08 -10.90 3.51
C PRO A 195 -6.16 -11.21 2.01
N GLU A 196 -5.03 -11.16 1.33
CA GLU A 196 -4.95 -11.43 -0.10
C GLU A 196 -4.86 -12.94 -0.33
N GLY A 197 -5.81 -13.48 -1.10
CA GLY A 197 -5.83 -14.88 -1.54
C GLY A 197 -5.59 -15.00 -3.04
N VAL A 198 -6.64 -14.76 -3.85
CA VAL A 198 -6.54 -14.82 -5.33
C VAL A 198 -5.48 -13.89 -5.88
N ASN A 199 -5.30 -12.71 -5.29
CA ASN A 199 -4.28 -11.73 -5.68
C ASN A 199 -3.04 -11.77 -4.77
N ALA A 200 -2.80 -12.86 -4.03
CA ALA A 200 -1.72 -12.92 -3.05
C ALA A 200 -0.34 -12.65 -3.68
N LEU A 201 -0.10 -13.23 -4.87
CA LEU A 201 1.14 -13.03 -5.61
C LEU A 201 1.26 -11.58 -6.10
N GLU A 202 0.22 -11.04 -6.73
CA GLU A 202 0.20 -9.68 -7.25
C GLU A 202 0.34 -8.65 -6.13
N ALA A 203 -0.26 -8.91 -4.97
CA ALA A 203 -0.14 -8.06 -3.79
C ALA A 203 1.28 -8.03 -3.25
N TRP A 204 1.95 -9.18 -3.22
CA TRP A 204 3.36 -9.25 -2.85
C TRP A 204 4.26 -8.57 -3.89
N LEU A 205 4.06 -8.84 -5.19
CA LEU A 205 4.80 -8.18 -6.27
C LEU A 205 4.62 -6.66 -6.24
N GLY A 206 3.41 -6.19 -5.92
CA GLY A 206 3.11 -4.76 -5.78
C GLY A 206 3.81 -4.08 -4.60
N SER A 207 4.39 -4.86 -3.68
CA SER A 207 5.24 -4.34 -2.59
C SER A 207 6.72 -4.22 -2.95
N ILE A 208 7.14 -4.72 -4.11
CA ILE A 208 8.53 -4.67 -4.57
C ILE A 208 8.80 -3.30 -5.20
N PRO A 209 9.89 -2.60 -4.80
CA PRO A 209 10.29 -1.35 -5.41
C PRO A 209 10.44 -1.46 -6.94
N GLY A 210 9.96 -0.46 -7.67
CA GLY A 210 9.99 -0.44 -9.13
C GLY A 210 8.85 -1.22 -9.82
N HIS A 211 8.05 -2.00 -9.07
CA HIS A 211 6.93 -2.73 -9.66
C HIS A 211 5.69 -1.84 -9.82
N ALA A 212 5.43 -1.37 -11.05
CA ALA A 212 4.34 -0.42 -11.33
C ALA A 212 2.96 -1.05 -11.57
N TYR A 213 2.88 -2.34 -11.95
CA TYR A 213 1.65 -2.90 -12.52
C TYR A 213 0.83 -3.82 -11.60
N ALA A 214 1.47 -4.54 -10.68
CA ALA A 214 0.79 -5.58 -9.90
C ALA A 214 -0.09 -4.98 -8.79
N ASN A 215 -1.32 -5.50 -8.62
CA ASN A 215 -2.27 -5.14 -7.55
C ASN A 215 -2.50 -3.63 -7.35
N VAL A 216 -2.63 -2.87 -8.45
CA VAL A 216 -2.99 -1.44 -8.40
C VAL A 216 -4.44 -1.31 -7.93
N ARG A 217 -4.66 -0.59 -6.83
CA ARG A 217 -5.99 -0.40 -6.24
C ARG A 217 -6.61 0.92 -6.71
N GLN A 218 -7.93 0.90 -6.87
CA GLN A 218 -8.76 2.05 -7.28
C GLN A 218 -9.90 2.20 -6.26
N PRO A 219 -10.49 3.40 -6.08
CA PRO A 219 -10.25 4.68 -6.77
C PRO A 219 -8.95 5.40 -6.35
N PRO A 220 -8.48 6.42 -7.11
CA PRO A 220 -7.32 7.22 -6.73
C PRO A 220 -7.61 8.04 -5.46
N VAL A 221 -6.54 8.45 -4.78
CA VAL A 221 -6.56 9.32 -3.60
C VAL A 221 -5.67 10.53 -3.82
N SER A 222 -6.00 11.65 -3.17
CA SER A 222 -5.17 12.86 -3.27
C SER A 222 -3.82 12.66 -2.58
N THR A 223 -2.81 13.38 -3.07
CA THR A 223 -1.46 13.42 -2.48
C THR A 223 -1.45 13.95 -1.05
N LEU A 224 -2.39 14.84 -0.70
CA LEU A 224 -2.61 15.28 0.68
C LEU A 224 -3.07 14.13 1.58
N ASN A 225 -4.06 13.35 1.11
CA ASN A 225 -4.50 12.16 1.84
C ASN A 225 -3.35 11.15 1.95
N LEU A 226 -2.55 10.97 0.90
CA LEU A 226 -1.36 10.12 0.94
C LEU A 226 -0.35 10.55 2.01
N ALA A 227 -0.08 11.84 2.18
CA ALA A 227 0.81 12.31 3.24
C ALA A 227 0.32 11.90 4.63
N HIS A 228 -1.00 11.79 4.85
CA HIS A 228 -1.58 11.28 6.08
C HIS A 228 -1.57 9.74 6.18
N MET A 229 -1.45 9.01 5.06
CA MET A 229 -1.52 7.55 5.00
C MET A 229 -0.17 6.85 5.21
N ILE A 230 0.95 7.50 4.92
CA ILE A 230 2.28 6.87 5.04
C ILE A 230 2.68 6.83 6.51
N PRO A 231 2.95 5.64 7.11
CA PRO A 231 3.50 5.56 8.45
C PRO A 231 4.97 6.00 8.42
N LEU A 232 5.19 7.32 8.48
CA LEU A 232 6.52 7.94 8.47
C LEU A 232 7.28 7.77 9.80
N SER A 233 6.62 7.23 10.82
CA SER A 233 7.18 7.01 12.15
C SER A 233 7.07 5.54 12.56
N ALA A 234 8.17 4.80 12.46
CA ALA A 234 8.34 3.55 13.20
C ALA A 234 9.31 3.82 14.36
N VAL A 235 8.88 3.55 15.59
CA VAL A 235 9.79 3.55 16.74
C VAL A 235 10.52 2.21 16.72
N TRP A 236 11.59 2.12 15.94
CA TRP A 236 12.51 0.99 15.97
C TRP A 236 13.48 1.16 17.14
N ALA A 237 13.48 0.22 18.08
CA ALA A 237 14.34 0.29 19.27
C ALA A 237 15.84 0.02 18.97
N GLY A 238 16.18 -0.34 17.74
CA GLY A 238 17.51 -0.81 17.38
C GLY A 238 17.80 -2.24 17.88
N PRO A 239 18.89 -2.87 17.40
CA PRO A 239 19.47 -4.04 18.06
C PRO A 239 19.82 -3.70 19.52
N ALA A 240 19.80 -4.68 20.43
CA ALA A 240 20.09 -4.45 21.86
C ALA A 240 21.49 -3.85 22.12
N ARG A 241 22.39 -3.95 21.14
CA ARG A 241 23.77 -3.49 21.21
C ARG A 241 24.15 -2.80 19.90
N ASP A 242 24.79 -1.65 20.02
CA ASP A 242 25.39 -0.96 18.88
C ASP A 242 26.73 -1.65 18.53
N GLU A 243 26.84 -2.22 17.32
CA GLU A 243 28.05 -2.94 16.90
C GLU A 243 29.24 -2.01 16.65
N HIS A 244 28.99 -0.76 16.28
CA HIS A 244 30.00 0.26 16.01
C HIS A 244 30.63 0.78 17.30
N PHE A 245 29.81 1.02 18.34
CA PHE A 245 30.27 1.53 19.63
C PHE A 245 30.44 0.45 20.72
N GLN A 246 30.07 -0.81 20.44
CA GLN A 246 30.12 -1.94 21.38
C GLN A 246 29.35 -1.72 22.70
N ALA A 247 28.42 -0.78 22.72
CA ALA A 247 27.69 -0.31 23.91
C ALA A 247 26.19 -0.67 23.85
N PRO A 248 25.45 -0.61 24.99
CA PRO A 248 24.00 -0.75 24.99
C PRO A 248 23.36 0.30 24.07
N ALA A 249 22.32 -0.09 23.33
CA ALA A 249 21.68 0.80 22.37
C ALA A 249 21.20 2.10 23.04
N SER A 250 21.76 3.24 22.62
CA SER A 250 21.29 4.54 23.04
C SER A 250 19.98 4.83 22.30
N ARG A 251 18.92 5.26 23.00
CA ARG A 251 17.57 5.52 22.44
C ARG A 251 17.49 6.66 21.41
N SER A 252 18.61 7.06 20.82
CA SER A 252 18.74 8.28 20.05
C SER A 252 19.60 8.13 18.80
N SER A 253 20.01 6.91 18.45
CA SER A 253 20.85 6.66 17.28
C SER A 253 20.11 5.82 16.24
N CYS A 254 19.72 6.52 15.18
CA CYS A 254 19.45 6.06 13.81
C CYS A 254 18.04 5.54 13.47
N LEU A 255 17.31 6.35 12.68
CA LEU A 255 16.55 5.88 11.52
C LEU A 255 17.52 5.61 10.36
#